data_AF-A0A9Q0M7T9-F1
#
_entry.id   AF-A0A9Q0M7T9-F1
#
_cell.length_a   1.000
_cell.length_b   1.000
_cell.length_c   1.000
_cell.angle_alpha   90.00
_cell.angle_beta   90.00
_cell.angle_gamma   90.00
#
_symmetry.space_group_name_H-M   'P 1'
#
loop_
_entity.id
_entity.type
_entity.pdbx_description
1 polymer ?
#
loop_
_entity_poly.entity_id
_entity_poly.type
_entity_poly.pdbx_seq_one_letter_code
_entity_poly.pdbx_strand_id
1 'polypeptide(L)'
;MFIKAIVVPIIIASFIQTSWCRLLTQNDFDSLIKQKKHLFIFFHSETCDQCPKLTFNWQILEKRIQSFKKSKLVIGNIHCDLQKSLCKRERVKLNEVQPTIRLYIPQENEKHSETLYEQSDYELTSFEGFLRVKLPINIIEGDNYQHEHNGLVTSDDDPESGFKQVHNNKIMMQWLLRGFYELSDEDFTLFLSVKGENLVYFYSPWCRACHQLEIKWESLIKSIDLRLTRFSRINCVRHPYACKFYQVEDYPTVMWISNGKIKQRYKNIVEDFIPMMKHLISVIEDPERHDRLPINLNTEDFRSMINIGHHLVHFTVPWSKHCKSMANDWAELPFRIDNPKVKIATVDCSVNEVLCDVEQVDAYPTIYLYFKGNRLGEYNGSRTVDAILKYLNKFVKIGKKDEL
;
A
#
# COMPACT_ATOMS: atom_id res chain seq x y z
N MET A 1 -16.38 -0.98 69.57
CA MET A 1 -17.65 -0.45 69.02
C MET A 1 -17.44 1.03 68.71
N PHE A 2 -17.88 1.47 67.53
CA PHE A 2 -17.71 2.79 66.88
C PHE A 2 -16.40 3.03 66.09
N ILE A 3 -16.47 2.72 64.79
CA ILE A 3 -15.60 3.29 63.76
C ILE A 3 -16.17 4.66 63.39
N LYS A 4 -15.37 5.73 63.55
CA LYS A 4 -15.68 7.07 63.03
C LYS A 4 -15.32 7.12 61.55
N ALA A 5 -16.27 7.53 60.72
CA ALA A 5 -16.07 7.86 59.32
C ALA A 5 -15.17 9.08 59.17
N ILE A 6 -14.12 8.96 58.34
CA ILE A 6 -13.37 10.09 57.79
C ILE A 6 -13.78 10.20 56.34
N VAL A 7 -14.52 11.27 56.01
CA VAL A 7 -14.83 11.67 54.64
C VAL A 7 -13.60 12.39 54.10
N VAL A 8 -12.90 11.76 53.15
CA VAL A 8 -11.86 12.40 52.34
C VAL A 8 -12.54 13.01 51.12
N PRO A 9 -12.32 14.30 50.80
CA PRO A 9 -12.91 14.90 49.61
C PRO A 9 -12.25 14.31 48.36
N ILE A 10 -13.08 13.78 47.46
CA ILE A 10 -12.68 13.28 46.15
C ILE A 10 -12.26 14.51 45.32
N ILE A 11 -10.96 14.75 45.25
CA ILE A 11 -10.38 15.60 44.22
C ILE A 11 -10.42 14.77 42.93
N ILE A 12 -11.41 15.02 42.07
CA ILE A 12 -11.37 14.59 40.67
C ILE A 12 -10.38 15.53 39.97
N ALA A 13 -9.09 15.27 40.14
CA ALA A 13 -8.08 15.73 39.21
C ALA A 13 -8.12 14.77 38.03
N SER A 14 -8.67 15.23 36.91
CA SER A 14 -8.74 14.54 35.63
C SER A 14 -7.34 14.07 35.20
N PHE A 15 -7.10 12.79 35.45
CA PHE A 15 -5.92 12.05 35.04
C PHE A 15 -6.07 11.66 33.55
N ILE A 16 -5.77 12.59 32.63
CA ILE A 16 -5.37 12.26 31.25
C ILE A 16 -4.24 13.20 30.87
N GLN A 17 -3.06 12.97 31.44
CA GLN A 17 -1.81 13.47 30.88
C GLN A 17 -1.30 12.41 29.90
N THR A 18 -1.98 12.27 28.75
CA THR A 18 -1.41 11.59 27.59
C THR A 18 -0.50 12.59 26.91
N SER A 19 0.79 12.46 27.23
CA SER A 19 1.91 13.09 26.55
C SER A 19 1.87 12.84 25.03
N TRP A 20 2.79 13.44 24.27
CA TRP A 20 3.06 13.16 22.84
C TRP A 20 2.42 14.09 21.79
N CYS A 21 1.98 15.29 22.16
CA CYS A 21 2.05 16.43 21.24
C CYS A 21 2.89 17.54 21.84
N ARG A 22 3.79 18.16 21.07
CA ARG A 22 4.60 19.30 21.53
C ARG A 22 3.70 20.49 21.83
N LEU A 23 3.33 20.63 23.10
CA LEU A 23 2.62 21.78 23.63
C LEU A 23 3.61 22.95 23.73
N LEU A 24 3.33 24.02 22.99
CA LEU A 24 4.18 25.21 22.95
C LEU A 24 3.63 26.27 23.90
N THR A 25 4.52 26.85 24.69
CA THR A 25 4.25 28.09 25.42
C THR A 25 4.49 29.30 24.52
N GLN A 26 4.08 30.49 24.97
CA GLN A 26 4.42 31.74 24.30
C GLN A 26 5.94 31.90 24.08
N ASN A 27 6.75 31.54 25.07
CA ASN A 27 8.21 31.65 24.95
C ASN A 27 8.78 30.67 23.91
N ASP A 28 8.23 29.45 23.82
CA ASP A 28 8.63 28.48 22.80
C ASP A 28 8.29 29.00 21.41
N PHE A 29 7.06 29.48 21.23
CA PHE A 29 6.59 30.04 19.96
C PHE A 29 7.45 31.23 19.53
N ASP A 30 7.65 32.21 20.42
CA ASP A 30 8.46 33.41 20.13
C ASP A 30 9.92 33.04 19.79
N SER A 31 10.49 32.05 20.50
CA SER A 31 11.83 31.54 20.22
C SER A 31 11.92 30.88 18.84
N LEU A 32 10.92 30.06 18.47
CA LEU A 32 10.89 29.36 17.18
C LEU A 32 10.69 30.33 16.00
N ILE A 33 9.84 31.35 16.16
CA ILE A 33 9.69 32.44 15.20
C ILE A 33 11.03 33.19 15.04
N LYS A 34 11.67 33.57 16.15
CA LYS A 34 12.98 34.26 16.11
C LYS A 34 14.07 33.42 15.42
N GLN A 35 14.03 32.11 15.57
CA GLN A 35 14.94 31.16 14.89
C GLN A 35 14.62 30.95 13.40
N LYS A 36 13.65 31.66 12.83
CA LYS A 36 13.19 31.51 11.44
C LYS A 36 12.84 30.06 11.11
N LYS A 37 12.15 29.35 12.02
CA LYS A 37 11.63 28.00 11.77
C LYS A 37 10.30 28.06 11.02
N HIS A 38 10.03 27.02 10.23
CA HIS A 38 8.70 26.79 9.66
C HIS A 38 7.83 26.12 10.71
N LEU A 39 6.64 26.64 10.99
CA LEU A 39 5.77 26.13 12.06
C LEU A 39 4.41 25.74 11.53
N PHE A 40 3.94 24.55 11.85
CA PHE A 40 2.54 24.15 11.62
C PHE A 40 1.87 23.95 12.96
N ILE A 41 1.02 24.91 13.33
CA ILE A 41 0.51 25.07 14.70
C ILE A 41 -1.00 24.85 14.74
N PHE A 42 -1.39 23.97 15.64
CA PHE A 42 -2.79 23.74 16.01
C PHE A 42 -3.13 24.50 17.29
N PHE A 43 -4.02 25.49 17.21
CA PHE A 43 -4.53 26.23 18.36
C PHE A 43 -5.85 25.61 18.84
N HIS A 44 -5.95 25.36 20.15
CA HIS A 44 -7.12 24.74 20.76
C HIS A 44 -7.49 25.33 22.11
N SER A 45 -8.72 25.07 22.56
CA SER A 45 -9.25 25.38 23.88
C SER A 45 -10.10 24.22 24.39
N GLU A 46 -10.39 24.21 25.69
CA GLU A 46 -11.28 23.22 26.32
C GLU A 46 -12.71 23.28 25.75
N THR A 47 -13.12 24.43 25.23
CA THR A 47 -14.45 24.68 24.68
C THR A 47 -14.61 24.29 23.21
N CYS A 48 -13.58 23.70 22.59
CA CYS A 48 -13.57 23.39 21.16
C CYS A 48 -14.11 21.98 20.86
N ASP A 49 -15.33 21.88 20.36
CA ASP A 49 -16.02 20.60 20.10
C ASP A 49 -15.33 19.70 19.06
N GLN A 50 -14.70 20.30 18.05
CA GLN A 50 -14.05 19.55 16.95
C GLN A 50 -12.57 19.24 17.24
N CYS A 51 -11.96 19.90 18.24
CA CYS A 51 -10.54 19.72 18.57
C CYS A 51 -10.15 18.27 18.94
N PRO A 52 -10.97 17.50 19.69
CA PRO A 52 -10.66 16.10 19.98
C PRO A 52 -10.59 15.22 18.73
N LYS A 53 -11.35 15.54 17.67
CA LYS A 53 -11.42 14.71 16.45
C LYS A 53 -10.11 14.71 15.68
N LEU A 54 -9.33 15.78 15.75
CA LEU A 54 -8.06 15.88 15.03
C LEU A 54 -6.83 15.46 15.84
N THR A 55 -6.96 15.32 17.17
CA THR A 55 -5.83 15.07 18.07
C THR A 55 -5.02 13.83 17.65
N PHE A 56 -5.71 12.75 17.26
CA PHE A 56 -5.06 11.50 16.85
C PHE A 56 -4.23 11.67 15.56
N ASN A 57 -4.84 12.21 14.50
CA ASN A 57 -4.15 12.42 13.22
C ASN A 57 -3.03 13.45 13.34
N TRP A 58 -3.20 14.47 14.19
CA TRP A 58 -2.17 15.47 14.47
C TRP A 58 -0.95 14.87 15.17
N GLN A 59 -1.16 13.98 16.16
CA GLN A 59 -0.08 13.23 16.81
C GLN A 59 0.70 12.36 15.83
N ILE A 60 0.01 11.70 14.90
CA ILE A 60 0.65 10.88 13.87
C ILE A 60 1.51 11.77 12.96
N LEU A 61 0.96 12.89 12.50
CA LEU A 61 1.66 13.85 11.66
C LEU A 61 2.93 14.37 12.35
N GLU A 62 2.83 14.78 13.62
CA GLU A 62 3.96 15.27 14.40
C GLU A 62 5.07 14.22 14.52
N LYS A 63 4.74 12.99 14.93
CA LYS A 63 5.71 11.89 15.06
C LYS A 63 6.40 11.60 13.73
N ARG A 64 5.65 11.64 12.62
CA ARG A 64 6.17 11.41 11.28
C ARG A 64 7.16 12.50 10.88
N ILE A 65 6.81 13.78 11.05
CA ILE A 65 7.73 14.88 10.73
C ILE A 65 8.97 14.85 11.64
N GLN A 66 8.82 14.53 12.92
CA GLN A 66 9.94 14.40 13.85
C GLN A 66 10.89 13.24 13.51
N SER A 67 10.41 12.19 12.84
CA SER A 67 11.26 11.08 12.39
C SER A 67 12.30 11.52 11.35
N PHE A 68 12.01 12.57 10.58
CA PHE A 68 12.97 13.19 9.69
C PHE A 68 13.93 14.08 10.50
N LYS A 69 15.06 13.50 10.93
CA LYS A 69 16.07 14.17 11.77
C LYS A 69 16.56 15.52 11.23
N LYS A 70 16.43 15.76 9.92
CA LYS A 70 16.83 17.00 9.24
C LYS A 70 15.67 17.91 8.86
N SER A 71 14.44 17.60 9.27
CA SER A 71 13.28 18.45 8.99
C SER A 71 13.47 19.86 9.54
N LYS A 72 13.08 20.85 8.76
CA LYS A 72 13.06 22.27 9.15
C LYS A 72 11.65 22.71 9.58
N LEU A 73 10.66 21.83 9.48
CA LEU A 73 9.28 22.04 9.92
C LEU A 73 9.10 21.60 11.37
N VAL A 74 8.51 22.47 12.19
CA VAL A 74 8.09 22.16 13.56
C VAL A 74 6.58 22.06 13.60
N ILE A 75 6.09 20.90 14.04
CA ILE A 75 4.67 20.70 14.34
C ILE A 75 4.48 20.88 15.84
N GLY A 76 3.45 21.63 16.21
CA GLY A 76 3.14 21.90 17.61
C GLY A 76 1.68 22.26 17.82
N ASN A 77 1.30 22.37 19.08
CA ASN A 77 -0.02 22.83 19.47
C ASN A 77 0.06 23.88 20.58
N ILE A 78 -0.93 24.75 20.65
CA ILE A 78 -1.02 25.83 21.64
C ILE A 78 -2.39 25.77 22.30
N HIS A 79 -2.38 25.61 23.62
CA HIS A 79 -3.59 25.63 24.44
C HIS A 79 -3.92 27.07 24.83
N CYS A 80 -4.97 27.63 24.24
CA CYS A 80 -5.25 29.05 24.34
C CYS A 80 -5.85 29.50 25.67
N ASP A 81 -6.52 28.61 26.41
CA ASP A 81 -6.94 28.92 27.79
C ASP A 81 -5.74 29.16 28.72
N LEU A 82 -4.60 28.49 28.43
CA LEU A 82 -3.35 28.66 29.15
C LEU A 82 -2.48 29.81 28.57
N GLN A 83 -2.54 30.04 27.26
CA GLN A 83 -1.73 31.03 26.53
C GLN A 83 -2.56 32.19 25.97
N LYS A 84 -3.41 32.80 26.81
CA LYS A 84 -4.41 33.83 26.39
C LYS A 84 -3.80 35.01 25.63
N SER A 85 -2.67 35.54 26.11
CA SER A 85 -1.99 36.70 25.50
C SER A 85 -1.49 36.39 24.09
N LEU A 86 -0.90 35.20 23.90
CA LEU A 86 -0.45 34.72 22.60
C LEU A 86 -1.63 34.55 21.64
N CYS A 87 -2.66 33.80 22.03
CA CYS A 87 -3.78 33.53 21.13
C CYS A 87 -4.57 34.82 20.77
N LYS A 88 -4.64 35.79 21.68
CA LYS A 88 -5.19 37.12 21.39
C LYS A 88 -4.32 37.89 20.37
N ARG A 89 -3.00 37.85 20.53
CA ARG A 89 -2.03 38.48 19.61
C ARG A 89 -2.10 37.86 18.22
N GLU A 90 -2.18 36.54 18.15
CA GLU A 90 -2.30 35.75 16.91
C GLU A 90 -3.74 35.76 16.32
N ARG A 91 -4.66 36.52 16.93
CA ARG A 91 -6.07 36.68 16.50
C ARG A 91 -6.80 35.35 16.31
N VAL A 92 -6.52 34.38 17.18
CA VAL A 92 -7.19 33.07 17.17
C VAL A 92 -8.61 33.24 17.68
N LYS A 93 -9.60 32.84 16.87
CA LYS A 93 -11.01 32.91 17.24
C LYS A 93 -11.43 31.61 17.92
N LEU A 94 -11.36 31.59 19.24
CA LEU A 94 -11.65 30.40 20.06
C LEU A 94 -13.14 30.12 20.26
N ASN A 95 -14.00 31.02 19.79
CA ASN A 95 -15.46 30.91 19.90
C ASN A 95 -16.09 30.26 18.65
N GLU A 96 -15.29 29.80 17.69
CA GLU A 96 -15.77 29.12 16.49
C GLU A 96 -15.79 27.61 16.73
N VAL A 97 -16.77 26.91 16.14
CA VAL A 97 -16.97 25.45 16.25
C VAL A 97 -15.73 24.65 15.79
N GLN A 98 -14.82 25.28 15.05
CA GLN A 98 -13.67 24.64 14.41
C GLN A 98 -12.33 25.08 15.02
N PRO A 99 -11.35 24.16 15.13
CA PRO A 99 -9.96 24.47 15.48
C PRO A 99 -9.33 25.47 14.51
N THR A 100 -8.44 26.32 15.03
CA THR A 100 -7.59 27.16 14.18
C THR A 100 -6.25 26.46 13.95
N ILE A 101 -5.92 26.16 12.70
CA ILE A 101 -4.65 25.55 12.31
C ILE A 101 -3.94 26.49 11.33
N ARG A 102 -2.68 26.81 11.61
CA ARG A 102 -1.93 27.81 10.85
C ARG A 102 -0.51 27.36 10.52
N LEU A 103 -0.08 27.63 9.29
CA LEU A 103 1.29 27.48 8.83
C LEU A 103 2.00 28.83 8.82
N TYR A 104 3.17 28.87 9.45
CA TYR A 104 4.06 30.02 9.50
C TYR A 104 5.31 29.72 8.67
N ILE A 105 5.56 30.52 7.64
CA ILE A 105 6.71 30.36 6.72
C ILE A 105 7.62 31.59 6.87
N PRO A 106 8.90 31.43 7.26
CA PRO A 106 9.85 32.53 7.38
C PRO A 106 9.99 33.30 6.05
N GLN A 107 10.01 34.63 6.10
CA GLN A 107 10.32 35.50 4.95
C GLN A 107 11.66 36.22 5.16
N GLU A 108 12.22 36.76 4.09
CA GLU A 108 13.50 37.48 4.10
C GLU A 108 13.46 38.70 5.02
N ASN A 109 12.35 39.45 5.02
CA ASN A 109 12.14 40.69 5.79
C ASN A 109 11.79 40.49 7.28
N GLU A 110 12.28 39.41 7.89
CA GLU A 110 12.10 39.07 9.32
C GLU A 110 10.66 38.86 9.81
N LYS A 111 9.67 38.79 8.91
CA LYS A 111 8.28 38.41 9.22
C LYS A 111 8.00 37.00 8.72
N HIS A 112 7.12 36.26 9.39
CA HIS A 112 6.56 35.03 8.85
C HIS A 112 5.35 35.37 7.98
N SER A 113 5.19 34.67 6.85
CA SER A 113 3.89 34.62 6.18
C SER A 113 3.02 33.59 6.90
N GLU A 114 1.73 33.90 6.98
CA GLU A 114 0.75 33.13 7.72
C GLU A 114 -0.27 32.57 6.73
N THR A 115 -0.47 31.26 6.72
CA THR A 115 -1.48 30.59 5.90
C THR A 115 -2.41 29.77 6.78
N LEU A 116 -3.71 30.01 6.67
CA LEU A 116 -4.73 29.24 7.38
C LEU A 116 -4.96 27.90 6.69
N TYR A 117 -5.18 26.84 7.48
CA TYR A 117 -5.71 25.59 6.98
C TYR A 117 -7.24 25.70 6.89
N GLU A 118 -7.77 25.83 5.68
CA GLU A 118 -9.20 26.12 5.42
C GLU A 118 -10.03 24.87 5.12
N GLN A 119 -9.41 23.68 5.08
CA GLN A 119 -10.13 22.44 4.79
C GLN A 119 -10.99 22.00 5.99
N SER A 120 -12.14 21.41 5.69
CA SER A 120 -13.13 21.02 6.71
C SER A 120 -12.88 19.66 7.35
N ASP A 121 -11.99 18.85 6.78
CA ASP A 121 -11.65 17.53 7.31
C ASP A 121 -10.30 17.56 8.03
N TYR A 122 -10.17 16.76 9.09
CA TYR A 122 -8.97 16.68 9.91
C TYR A 122 -8.24 15.35 9.71
N GLU A 123 -8.29 14.86 8.48
CA GLU A 123 -7.62 13.63 8.09
C GLU A 123 -6.12 13.85 7.93
N LEU A 124 -5.34 12.82 8.26
CA LEU A 124 -3.88 12.87 8.11
C LEU A 124 -3.46 13.19 6.66
N THR A 125 -4.17 12.64 5.66
CA THR A 125 -3.95 12.93 4.23
C THR A 125 -4.04 14.41 3.89
N SER A 126 -4.95 15.12 4.56
CA SER A 126 -5.35 16.47 4.18
C SER A 126 -4.36 17.49 4.75
N PHE A 127 -3.89 17.28 5.98
CA PHE A 127 -2.75 18.02 6.54
C PHE A 127 -1.48 17.81 5.71
N GLU A 128 -1.17 16.57 5.34
CA GLU A 128 -0.01 16.25 4.51
C GLU A 128 -0.09 16.92 3.13
N GLY A 129 -1.27 16.87 2.49
CA GLY A 129 -1.52 17.52 1.21
C GLY A 129 -1.34 19.04 1.28
N PHE A 130 -1.91 19.67 2.30
CA PHE A 130 -1.76 21.12 2.53
C PHE A 130 -0.30 21.53 2.69
N LEU A 131 0.48 20.81 3.53
CA LEU A 131 1.90 21.11 3.74
C LEU A 131 2.71 20.99 2.44
N ARG A 132 2.42 19.99 1.60
CA ARG A 132 3.11 19.79 0.30
C ARG A 132 2.82 20.90 -0.71
N VAL A 133 1.61 21.47 -0.68
CA VAL A 133 1.26 22.61 -1.55
C VAL A 133 1.97 23.88 -1.10
N LYS A 134 2.20 24.03 0.21
CA LYS A 134 2.70 25.28 0.80
C LYS A 134 4.20 25.29 1.07
N LEU A 135 4.86 24.13 1.16
CA LEU A 135 6.27 24.00 1.51
C LEU A 135 7.05 23.14 0.52
N PRO A 136 8.31 23.51 0.22
CA PRO A 136 9.26 22.63 -0.46
C PRO A 136 9.56 21.36 0.35
N ILE A 137 9.82 20.25 -0.34
CA ILE A 137 10.07 18.93 0.26
C ILE A 137 11.26 18.91 1.24
N ASN A 138 12.33 19.64 0.94
CA ASN A 138 13.51 19.71 1.81
C ASN A 138 13.25 20.45 3.13
N ILE A 139 12.18 21.24 3.22
CA ILE A 139 11.72 21.80 4.50
C ILE A 139 11.08 20.71 5.36
N ILE A 140 10.35 19.80 4.73
CA ILE A 140 9.63 18.70 5.39
C ILE A 140 10.60 17.58 5.78
N GLU A 141 11.57 17.23 4.92
CA GLU A 141 12.40 16.02 5.08
C GLU A 141 13.90 16.29 5.34
N GLY A 142 14.41 17.48 4.97
CA GLY A 142 15.82 17.88 5.14
C GLY A 142 16.73 17.65 3.93
N ASP A 143 17.95 18.22 3.95
CA ASP A 143 18.78 18.45 2.74
C ASP A 143 19.56 17.22 2.19
N ASN A 144 19.36 15.99 2.69
CA ASN A 144 20.03 14.79 2.14
C ASN A 144 19.03 13.70 1.73
N TYR A 145 18.32 13.94 0.63
CA TYR A 145 17.75 12.87 -0.17
C TYR A 145 18.37 12.94 -1.56
N GLN A 146 19.50 12.24 -1.76
CA GLN A 146 20.04 12.00 -3.09
C GLN A 146 19.29 10.81 -3.69
N HIS A 147 18.47 11.07 -4.70
CA HIS A 147 18.11 10.03 -5.65
C HIS A 147 19.28 9.85 -6.61
N GLU A 148 20.10 8.82 -6.39
CA GLU A 148 20.78 8.18 -7.51
C GLU A 148 19.72 7.45 -8.35
N HIS A 149 19.12 8.18 -9.29
CA HIS A 149 18.57 7.58 -10.50
C HIS A 149 19.13 8.35 -11.69
N ASN A 150 20.12 7.72 -12.33
CA ASN A 150 20.60 8.10 -13.66
C ASN A 150 19.43 8.16 -14.64
N GLY A 151 19.24 9.31 -15.31
CA GLY A 151 18.33 9.39 -16.45
C GLY A 151 17.85 10.79 -16.82
N LEU A 152 18.74 11.56 -17.46
CA LEU A 152 18.47 12.65 -18.40
C LEU A 152 17.97 14.00 -17.88
N VAL A 153 18.94 14.92 -17.79
CA VAL A 153 18.74 16.33 -18.09
C VAL A 153 18.44 16.46 -19.58
N THR A 154 17.33 17.11 -19.94
CA THR A 154 17.31 18.03 -21.06
C THR A 154 16.57 19.29 -20.62
N SER A 155 17.23 20.43 -20.81
CA SER A 155 16.60 21.73 -20.91
C SER A 155 15.55 21.72 -22.02
N ASP A 156 14.38 22.26 -21.73
CA ASP A 156 13.57 23.16 -22.57
C ASP A 156 12.09 23.05 -22.14
N ASP A 157 11.42 24.20 -22.10
CA ASP A 157 10.09 24.43 -21.55
C ASP A 157 9.00 23.56 -22.21
N ASP A 158 8.67 22.41 -21.60
CA ASP A 158 7.53 21.55 -21.96
C ASP A 158 6.55 21.45 -20.78
N PRO A 159 5.27 21.86 -20.93
CA PRO A 159 4.23 21.70 -19.89
C PRO A 159 4.03 20.25 -19.43
N GLU A 160 4.38 19.25 -20.25
CA GLU A 160 4.28 17.83 -19.89
C GLU A 160 5.34 17.40 -18.84
N SER A 161 6.49 18.09 -18.80
CA SER A 161 7.56 17.86 -17.82
C SER A 161 7.15 18.24 -16.40
N GLY A 162 6.39 19.33 -16.25
CA GLY A 162 5.85 19.79 -14.97
C GLY A 162 4.82 18.81 -14.40
N PHE A 163 3.98 18.24 -15.25
CA PHE A 163 3.04 17.18 -14.85
C PHE A 163 3.78 15.90 -14.44
N LYS A 164 4.77 15.43 -15.21
CA LYS A 164 5.59 14.26 -14.83
C LYS A 164 6.35 14.48 -13.53
N GLN A 165 6.90 15.68 -13.29
CA GLN A 165 7.66 15.99 -12.08
C GLN A 165 6.75 16.09 -10.84
N VAL A 166 5.61 16.78 -10.94
CA VAL A 166 4.60 16.85 -9.86
C VAL A 166 4.00 15.47 -9.57
N HIS A 167 3.75 14.68 -10.60
CA HIS A 167 3.24 13.31 -10.48
C HIS A 167 4.25 12.39 -9.81
N ASN A 168 5.51 12.41 -10.26
CA ASN A 168 6.61 11.66 -9.65
C ASN A 168 6.83 12.07 -8.19
N ASN A 169 6.74 13.37 -7.86
CA ASN A 169 6.86 13.85 -6.48
C ASN A 169 5.67 13.41 -5.59
N LYS A 170 4.43 13.39 -6.11
CA LYS A 170 3.24 12.86 -5.40
C LYS A 170 3.37 11.36 -5.15
N ILE A 171 3.84 10.62 -6.15
CA ILE A 171 4.11 9.17 -6.10
C ILE A 171 5.13 8.82 -5.03
N MET A 172 6.30 9.40 -5.16
CA MET A 172 7.44 9.16 -4.29
C MET A 172 7.11 9.47 -2.83
N MET A 173 6.32 10.51 -2.59
CA MET A 173 5.99 10.94 -1.23
C MET A 173 4.89 10.14 -0.55
N GLN A 174 3.86 9.64 -1.24
CA GLN A 174 2.91 8.73 -0.56
C GLN A 174 3.60 7.43 -0.16
N TRP A 175 4.48 6.95 -1.03
CA TRP A 175 5.39 5.85 -0.80
C TRP A 175 6.29 6.02 0.40
N LEU A 176 7.02 7.15 0.48
CA LEU A 176 7.94 7.42 1.58
C LEU A 176 7.21 7.62 2.91
N LEU A 177 5.98 8.16 2.90
CA LEU A 177 5.23 8.41 4.13
C LEU A 177 4.51 7.16 4.66
N ARG A 178 3.92 6.33 3.80
CA ARG A 178 3.02 5.22 4.20
C ARG A 178 3.57 3.83 3.89
N GLY A 179 4.64 3.77 3.10
CA GLY A 179 5.13 2.53 2.50
C GLY A 179 4.24 2.00 1.37
N PHE A 180 3.20 2.75 0.96
CA PHE A 180 2.35 2.44 -0.20
C PHE A 180 1.79 3.70 -0.87
N TYR A 181 1.34 3.56 -2.12
CA TYR A 181 0.63 4.61 -2.88
C TYR A 181 -0.90 4.41 -2.86
N GLU A 182 -1.67 5.46 -2.61
CA GLU A 182 -3.11 5.49 -2.86
C GLU A 182 -3.36 5.89 -4.32
N LEU A 183 -3.75 4.92 -5.14
CA LEU A 183 -4.11 5.13 -6.54
C LEU A 183 -5.49 5.76 -6.66
N SER A 184 -5.70 6.42 -7.79
CA SER A 184 -6.94 7.05 -8.19
C SER A 184 -7.24 6.76 -9.66
N ASP A 185 -8.46 7.07 -10.10
CA ASP A 185 -8.86 6.89 -11.50
C ASP A 185 -8.04 7.77 -12.45
N GLU A 186 -7.48 8.88 -11.95
CA GLU A 186 -6.66 9.80 -12.73
C GLU A 186 -5.23 9.29 -12.96
N ASP A 187 -4.68 8.47 -12.06
CA ASP A 187 -3.26 8.09 -12.10
C ASP A 187 -2.94 6.61 -12.26
N PHE A 188 -3.90 5.70 -12.04
CA PHE A 188 -3.60 4.27 -11.99
C PHE A 188 -2.92 3.75 -13.26
N THR A 189 -3.34 4.21 -14.44
CA THR A 189 -2.82 3.72 -15.72
C THR A 189 -1.35 4.08 -15.87
N LEU A 190 -1.00 5.35 -15.65
CA LEU A 190 0.37 5.82 -15.74
C LEU A 190 1.23 5.13 -14.67
N PHE A 191 0.78 5.15 -13.41
CA PHE A 191 1.52 4.58 -12.28
C PHE A 191 1.87 3.10 -12.50
N LEU A 192 0.89 2.30 -12.92
CA LEU A 192 1.06 0.86 -13.04
C LEU A 192 1.75 0.44 -14.35
N SER A 193 1.74 1.31 -15.38
CA SER A 193 2.46 1.07 -16.64
C SER A 193 3.97 1.31 -16.53
N VAL A 194 4.42 2.16 -15.60
CA VAL A 194 5.83 2.44 -15.36
C VAL A 194 6.57 1.15 -15.01
N LYS A 195 7.78 0.99 -15.55
CA LYS A 195 8.62 -0.18 -15.30
C LYS A 195 8.78 -0.43 -13.80
N GLY A 196 8.47 -1.64 -13.37
CA GLY A 196 8.48 -2.05 -11.96
C GLY A 196 7.41 -3.06 -11.61
N GLU A 197 7.50 -3.54 -10.37
CA GLU A 197 6.66 -4.59 -9.82
C GLU A 197 5.70 -3.96 -8.82
N ASN A 198 4.39 -4.14 -8.96
CA ASN A 198 3.39 -3.49 -8.11
C ASN A 198 2.47 -4.52 -7.45
N LEU A 199 2.38 -4.52 -6.12
CA LEU A 199 1.33 -5.17 -5.35
C LEU A 199 0.23 -4.16 -5.07
N VAL A 200 -0.92 -4.34 -5.71
CA VAL A 200 -2.05 -3.41 -5.65
C VAL A 200 -3.20 -4.03 -4.86
N TYR A 201 -3.60 -3.36 -3.78
CA TYR A 201 -4.71 -3.74 -2.93
C TYR A 201 -6.00 -2.97 -3.30
N PHE A 202 -6.95 -3.68 -3.91
CA PHE A 202 -8.27 -3.16 -4.28
C PHE A 202 -9.27 -3.42 -3.14
N TYR A 203 -9.92 -2.36 -2.66
CA TYR A 203 -10.76 -2.45 -1.47
C TYR A 203 -12.02 -1.58 -1.53
N SER A 204 -12.95 -1.88 -0.63
CA SER A 204 -14.13 -1.06 -0.34
C SER A 204 -14.15 -0.66 1.13
N PRO A 205 -14.52 0.59 1.49
CA PRO A 205 -14.62 1.02 2.89
C PRO A 205 -15.71 0.31 3.71
N TRP A 206 -16.67 -0.33 3.03
CA TRP A 206 -17.81 -1.00 3.69
C TRP A 206 -17.59 -2.51 3.85
N CYS A 207 -16.39 -2.99 3.53
CA CYS A 207 -16.05 -4.40 3.48
C CYS A 207 -15.32 -4.85 4.75
N ARG A 208 -15.95 -5.72 5.54
CA ARG A 208 -15.38 -6.23 6.81
C ARG A 208 -14.04 -6.94 6.60
N ALA A 209 -13.94 -7.78 5.58
CA ALA A 209 -12.71 -8.50 5.24
C ALA A 209 -11.57 -7.53 4.85
N CYS A 210 -11.91 -6.39 4.25
CA CYS A 210 -10.97 -5.35 3.85
C CYS A 210 -10.34 -4.66 5.07
N HIS A 211 -11.12 -4.37 6.11
CA HIS A 211 -10.57 -3.84 7.36
C HIS A 211 -9.59 -4.81 8.03
N GLN A 212 -9.87 -6.11 7.99
CA GLN A 212 -8.95 -7.12 8.52
C GLN A 212 -7.67 -7.22 7.68
N LEU A 213 -7.81 -7.19 6.35
CA LEU A 213 -6.67 -7.20 5.45
C LEU A 213 -5.82 -5.94 5.60
N GLU A 214 -6.42 -4.77 5.84
CA GLU A 214 -5.71 -3.50 6.03
C GLU A 214 -4.66 -3.58 7.14
N ILE A 215 -5.03 -4.16 8.29
CA ILE A 215 -4.11 -4.33 9.42
C ILE A 215 -2.90 -5.20 9.01
N LYS A 216 -3.16 -6.29 8.28
CA LYS A 216 -2.10 -7.18 7.80
C LYS A 216 -1.28 -6.52 6.68
N TRP A 217 -1.90 -5.76 5.79
CA TRP A 217 -1.27 -5.00 4.71
C TRP A 217 -0.26 -3.99 5.27
N GLU A 218 -0.68 -3.17 6.23
CA GLU A 218 0.22 -2.23 6.89
C GLU A 218 1.36 -2.94 7.65
N SER A 219 1.05 -4.04 8.34
CA SER A 219 2.06 -4.82 9.06
C SER A 219 3.10 -5.42 8.12
N LEU A 220 2.69 -5.88 6.94
CA LEU A 220 3.57 -6.44 5.93
C LEU A 220 4.55 -5.37 5.44
N ILE A 221 4.03 -4.22 5.02
CA ILE A 221 4.80 -3.09 4.50
C ILE A 221 5.85 -2.60 5.51
N LYS A 222 5.50 -2.54 6.79
CA LYS A 222 6.43 -2.15 7.86
C LYS A 222 7.56 -3.17 8.07
N SER A 223 7.39 -4.41 7.62
CA SER A 223 8.34 -5.52 7.84
C SER A 223 9.25 -5.82 6.67
N ILE A 224 9.08 -5.14 5.53
CA ILE A 224 9.80 -5.41 4.27
C ILE A 224 10.62 -4.18 3.86
N ASP A 225 11.77 -4.45 3.26
CA ASP A 225 12.65 -3.43 2.70
C ASP A 225 12.16 -3.05 1.30
N LEU A 226 11.72 -1.80 1.11
CA LEU A 226 10.93 -1.35 -0.06
C LEU A 226 11.75 -1.14 -1.34
N ARG A 227 12.74 -1.99 -1.63
CA ARG A 227 13.75 -1.72 -2.69
C ARG A 227 13.25 -1.99 -4.10
N LEU A 228 12.43 -3.03 -4.31
CA LEU A 228 12.05 -3.51 -5.65
C LEU A 228 10.53 -3.59 -5.87
N THR A 229 9.76 -3.88 -4.82
CA THR A 229 8.31 -4.12 -4.93
C THR A 229 7.51 -2.90 -4.52
N ARG A 230 6.55 -2.56 -5.37
CA ARG A 230 5.66 -1.43 -5.18
C ARG A 230 4.33 -1.72 -4.53
N PHE A 231 4.13 -1.31 -3.28
CA PHE A 231 2.82 -1.37 -2.65
C PHE A 231 1.94 -0.19 -3.06
N SER A 232 0.72 -0.50 -3.47
CA SER A 232 -0.32 0.48 -3.74
C SER A 232 -1.67 -0.06 -3.27
N ARG A 233 -2.63 0.83 -3.05
CA ARG A 233 -4.02 0.45 -2.81
C ARG A 233 -4.96 1.40 -3.53
N ILE A 234 -6.21 0.97 -3.71
CA ILE A 234 -7.24 1.77 -4.35
C ILE A 234 -8.61 1.50 -3.74
N ASN A 235 -9.28 2.58 -3.36
CA ASN A 235 -10.65 2.57 -2.90
C ASN A 235 -11.62 2.51 -4.09
N CYS A 236 -12.17 1.33 -4.36
CA CYS A 236 -13.06 1.10 -5.50
C CYS A 236 -14.44 1.74 -5.39
N VAL A 237 -14.82 2.25 -4.21
CA VAL A 237 -16.02 3.08 -4.06
C VAL A 237 -15.78 4.50 -4.54
N ARG A 238 -14.56 5.04 -4.33
CA ARG A 238 -14.19 6.38 -4.77
C ARG A 238 -13.64 6.41 -6.20
N HIS A 239 -12.95 5.35 -6.60
CA HIS A 239 -12.25 5.23 -7.88
C HIS A 239 -12.72 3.98 -8.63
N PRO A 240 -13.97 3.97 -9.13
CA PRO A 240 -14.58 2.79 -9.73
C PRO A 240 -14.01 2.42 -11.10
N TYR A 241 -13.43 3.37 -11.85
CA TYR A 241 -12.97 3.09 -13.22
C TYR A 241 -11.78 2.14 -13.24
N ALA A 242 -10.78 2.36 -12.39
CA ALA A 242 -9.63 1.50 -12.26
C ALA A 242 -10.04 0.07 -11.85
N CYS A 243 -10.96 -0.05 -10.89
CA CYS A 243 -11.42 -1.35 -10.41
C CYS A 243 -12.22 -2.11 -11.48
N LYS A 244 -13.04 -1.41 -12.26
CA LYS A 244 -13.73 -1.98 -13.43
C LYS A 244 -12.75 -2.39 -14.53
N PHE A 245 -11.74 -1.55 -14.82
CA PHE A 245 -10.70 -1.83 -15.80
C PHE A 245 -9.96 -3.14 -15.48
N TYR A 246 -9.60 -3.34 -14.20
CA TYR A 246 -8.97 -4.56 -13.72
C TYR A 246 -9.95 -5.69 -13.37
N GLN A 247 -11.25 -5.54 -13.69
CA GLN A 247 -12.28 -6.55 -13.46
C GLN A 247 -12.30 -7.04 -12.00
N VAL A 248 -12.34 -6.09 -11.06
CA VAL A 248 -12.44 -6.38 -9.62
C VAL A 248 -13.90 -6.47 -9.24
N GLU A 249 -14.37 -7.68 -8.99
CA GLU A 249 -15.75 -7.97 -8.60
C GLU A 249 -15.89 -8.19 -7.09
N ASP A 250 -14.83 -8.68 -6.45
CA ASP A 250 -14.80 -9.03 -5.03
C ASP A 250 -13.78 -8.19 -4.26
N TYR A 251 -14.12 -7.85 -3.02
CA TYR A 251 -13.22 -7.16 -2.11
C TYR A 251 -12.98 -7.99 -0.84
N PRO A 252 -11.75 -8.02 -0.31
CA PRO A 252 -10.54 -7.44 -0.88
C PRO A 252 -9.95 -8.29 -2.02
N THR A 253 -9.36 -7.62 -3.02
CA THR A 253 -8.54 -8.28 -4.05
C THR A 253 -7.14 -7.68 -4.03
N VAL A 254 -6.11 -8.52 -4.05
CA VAL A 254 -4.72 -8.07 -4.23
C VAL A 254 -4.22 -8.56 -5.58
N MET A 255 -3.55 -7.71 -6.33
CA MET A 255 -2.91 -8.09 -7.60
C MET A 255 -1.44 -7.78 -7.58
N TRP A 256 -0.66 -8.66 -8.20
CA TRP A 256 0.66 -8.33 -8.66
C TRP A 256 0.61 -7.90 -10.11
N ILE A 257 1.05 -6.68 -10.39
CA ILE A 257 1.08 -6.04 -11.70
C ILE A 257 2.52 -5.66 -12.01
N SER A 258 3.10 -6.28 -13.04
CA SER A 258 4.45 -6.04 -13.52
C SER A 258 4.39 -5.31 -14.84
N ASN A 259 4.94 -4.09 -14.90
CA ASN A 259 5.02 -3.30 -16.13
C ASN A 259 3.65 -3.18 -16.85
N GLY A 260 2.60 -2.86 -16.11
CA GLY A 260 1.22 -2.74 -16.59
C GLY A 260 0.46 -4.06 -16.80
N LYS A 261 1.14 -5.21 -16.73
CA LYS A 261 0.52 -6.52 -16.95
C LYS A 261 0.19 -7.20 -15.62
N ILE A 262 -1.04 -7.68 -15.49
CA ILE A 262 -1.45 -8.48 -14.33
C ILE A 262 -0.68 -9.80 -14.37
N LYS A 263 0.20 -10.00 -13.40
CA LYS A 263 0.95 -11.24 -13.22
C LYS A 263 0.20 -12.23 -12.39
N GLN A 264 -0.45 -11.78 -11.31
CA GLN A 264 -1.20 -12.67 -10.43
C GLN A 264 -2.33 -11.92 -9.71
N ARG A 265 -3.44 -12.62 -9.45
CA ARG A 265 -4.57 -12.14 -8.68
C ARG A 265 -4.79 -13.01 -7.45
N TYR A 266 -5.09 -12.37 -6.34
CA TYR A 266 -5.32 -13.01 -5.06
C TYR A 266 -6.64 -12.52 -4.49
N LYS A 267 -7.61 -13.45 -4.41
CA LYS A 267 -8.92 -13.24 -3.77
C LYS A 267 -8.99 -14.05 -2.48
N ASN A 268 -9.81 -13.61 -1.52
CA ASN A 268 -10.12 -14.37 -0.29
C ASN A 268 -8.88 -14.79 0.54
N ILE A 269 -7.86 -13.93 0.57
CA ILE A 269 -6.55 -14.21 1.17
C ILE A 269 -6.38 -13.71 2.60
N VAL A 270 -7.41 -13.18 3.25
CA VAL A 270 -7.26 -12.49 4.54
C VAL A 270 -6.49 -13.32 5.56
N GLU A 271 -6.81 -14.59 5.72
CA GLU A 271 -6.12 -15.47 6.68
C GLU A 271 -4.65 -15.67 6.32
N ASP A 272 -4.39 -16.07 5.07
CA ASP A 272 -3.07 -16.48 4.57
C ASP A 272 -2.24 -15.32 4.01
N PHE A 273 -2.69 -14.08 4.15
CA PHE A 273 -2.14 -12.92 3.45
C PHE A 273 -0.64 -12.73 3.70
N ILE A 274 -0.21 -12.69 4.97
CA ILE A 274 1.19 -12.44 5.33
C ILE A 274 2.13 -13.50 4.75
N PRO A 275 1.92 -14.81 4.99
CA PRO A 275 2.81 -15.84 4.45
C PRO A 275 2.79 -15.86 2.91
N MET A 276 1.62 -15.69 2.27
CA MET A 276 1.52 -15.65 0.82
C MET A 276 2.28 -14.46 0.22
N MET A 277 2.12 -13.26 0.78
CA MET A 277 2.81 -12.08 0.26
C MET A 277 4.31 -12.12 0.52
N LYS A 278 4.76 -12.64 1.67
CA LYS A 278 6.20 -12.82 1.93
C LYS A 278 6.84 -13.77 0.90
N HIS A 279 6.16 -14.87 0.58
CA HIS A 279 6.62 -15.77 -0.46
C HIS A 279 6.67 -15.05 -1.82
N LEU A 280 5.60 -14.36 -2.20
CA LEU A 280 5.55 -13.61 -3.46
C LEU A 280 6.67 -12.57 -3.57
N ILE A 281 6.90 -11.80 -2.50
CA ILE A 281 7.95 -10.78 -2.48
C ILE A 281 9.33 -11.43 -2.64
N SER A 282 9.58 -12.57 -1.99
CA SER A 282 10.83 -13.33 -2.20
C SER A 282 11.04 -13.78 -3.64
N VAL A 283 9.95 -13.95 -4.41
CA VAL A 283 10.02 -14.27 -5.84
C VAL A 283 10.25 -13.02 -6.68
N ILE A 284 9.57 -11.92 -6.35
CA ILE A 284 9.74 -10.63 -7.04
C ILE A 284 11.19 -10.11 -6.91
N GLU A 285 11.81 -10.30 -5.75
CA GLU A 285 13.17 -9.84 -5.47
C GLU A 285 14.28 -10.67 -6.15
N ASP A 286 13.94 -11.83 -6.72
CA ASP A 286 14.87 -12.72 -7.42
C ASP A 286 14.50 -12.80 -8.92
N PRO A 287 15.19 -12.05 -9.80
CA PRO A 287 14.90 -12.03 -11.23
C PRO A 287 15.00 -13.40 -11.91
N GLU A 288 15.88 -14.29 -11.42
CA GLU A 288 15.97 -15.65 -11.98
C GLU A 288 14.72 -16.47 -11.64
N ARG A 289 14.06 -16.14 -10.53
CA ARG A 289 12.79 -16.75 -10.16
C ARG A 289 11.59 -16.14 -10.86
N HIS A 290 11.65 -14.84 -11.16
CA HIS A 290 10.56 -14.11 -11.81
C HIS A 290 10.13 -14.78 -13.13
N ASP A 291 11.08 -15.15 -13.98
CA ASP A 291 10.79 -15.75 -15.29
C ASP A 291 10.34 -17.22 -15.25
N ARG A 292 10.52 -17.90 -14.10
CA ARG A 292 10.17 -19.31 -13.94
C ARG A 292 8.81 -19.51 -13.29
N LEU A 293 8.15 -18.47 -12.80
CA LEU A 293 6.86 -18.59 -12.13
C LEU A 293 5.79 -19.29 -12.98
N PRO A 294 4.81 -19.94 -12.34
CA PRO A 294 3.66 -20.47 -13.06
C PRO A 294 2.98 -19.38 -13.88
N ILE A 295 2.79 -19.65 -15.16
CA ILE A 295 2.14 -18.74 -16.10
C ILE A 295 0.65 -18.73 -15.78
N ASN A 296 0.07 -17.58 -15.46
CA ASN A 296 -1.38 -17.46 -15.33
C ASN A 296 -1.98 -17.32 -16.73
N LEU A 297 -2.77 -18.32 -17.12
CA LEU A 297 -3.47 -18.36 -18.39
C LEU A 297 -4.94 -18.00 -18.18
N ASN A 298 -5.53 -17.39 -19.20
CA ASN A 298 -6.92 -17.00 -19.27
C ASN A 298 -7.55 -17.45 -20.59
N THR A 299 -8.82 -17.14 -20.78
CA THR A 299 -9.58 -17.53 -21.98
C THR A 299 -8.92 -17.07 -23.29
N GLU A 300 -8.24 -15.92 -23.31
CA GLU A 300 -7.63 -15.33 -24.51
C GLU A 300 -6.30 -16.00 -24.89
N ASP A 301 -5.44 -16.28 -23.91
CA ASP A 301 -4.08 -16.77 -24.16
C ASP A 301 -3.94 -18.30 -24.06
N PHE A 302 -4.85 -18.98 -23.38
CA PHE A 302 -4.72 -20.39 -23.02
C PHE A 302 -4.38 -21.26 -24.22
N ARG A 303 -5.22 -21.24 -25.27
CA ARG A 303 -5.06 -22.07 -26.48
C ARG A 303 -3.72 -21.83 -27.18
N SER A 304 -3.36 -20.56 -27.37
CA SER A 304 -2.12 -20.22 -28.09
C SER A 304 -0.88 -20.65 -27.32
N MET A 305 -0.91 -20.54 -26.00
CA MET A 305 0.19 -20.94 -25.12
C MET A 305 0.34 -22.47 -25.07
N ILE A 306 -0.74 -23.22 -24.79
CA ILE A 306 -0.65 -24.69 -24.66
C ILE A 306 -0.26 -25.40 -25.95
N ASN A 307 -0.43 -24.76 -27.11
CA ASN A 307 0.00 -25.26 -28.42
C ASN A 307 1.53 -25.39 -28.57
N ILE A 308 2.32 -24.86 -27.64
CA ILE A 308 3.78 -24.82 -27.74
C ILE A 308 4.44 -25.70 -26.66
N GLY A 309 4.89 -26.90 -27.04
CA GLY A 309 5.64 -27.77 -26.13
C GLY A 309 4.77 -28.36 -25.01
N HIS A 310 5.37 -28.64 -23.85
CA HIS A 310 4.68 -29.27 -22.72
C HIS A 310 4.21 -28.22 -21.72
N HIS A 311 2.95 -28.33 -21.27
CA HIS A 311 2.39 -27.49 -20.23
C HIS A 311 1.73 -28.35 -19.15
N LEU A 312 2.12 -28.17 -17.90
CA LEU A 312 1.37 -28.70 -16.76
C LEU A 312 0.50 -27.56 -16.21
N VAL A 313 -0.81 -27.71 -16.35
CA VAL A 313 -1.78 -26.66 -16.01
C VAL A 313 -2.55 -27.07 -14.76
N HIS A 314 -2.56 -26.20 -13.75
CA HIS A 314 -3.38 -26.32 -12.55
C HIS A 314 -4.63 -25.43 -12.69
N PHE A 315 -5.79 -26.05 -12.73
CA PHE A 315 -7.08 -25.39 -12.69
C PHE A 315 -7.53 -25.24 -11.23
N THR A 316 -7.76 -24.00 -10.81
CA THR A 316 -7.91 -23.64 -9.41
C THR A 316 -9.07 -22.66 -9.19
N VAL A 317 -9.47 -22.51 -7.93
CA VAL A 317 -10.39 -21.46 -7.47
C VAL A 317 -9.94 -20.91 -6.11
N PRO A 318 -10.18 -19.62 -5.82
CA PRO A 318 -9.60 -18.96 -4.65
C PRO A 318 -10.25 -19.33 -3.30
N TRP A 319 -11.46 -19.91 -3.30
CA TRP A 319 -12.16 -20.32 -2.08
C TRP A 319 -11.88 -21.77 -1.65
N SER A 320 -11.31 -22.61 -2.52
CA SER A 320 -11.08 -24.02 -2.20
C SER A 320 -9.92 -24.19 -1.22
N LYS A 321 -10.18 -24.81 -0.07
CA LYS A 321 -9.14 -25.15 0.92
C LYS A 321 -8.06 -26.05 0.32
N HIS A 322 -8.42 -26.96 -0.58
CA HIS A 322 -7.47 -27.84 -1.26
C HIS A 322 -6.55 -27.06 -2.21
N CYS A 323 -7.10 -26.12 -2.98
CA CYS A 323 -6.31 -25.21 -3.81
C CYS A 323 -5.34 -24.38 -2.97
N LYS A 324 -5.83 -23.80 -1.85
CA LYS A 324 -5.00 -23.03 -0.92
C LYS A 324 -3.84 -23.84 -0.35
N SER A 325 -4.10 -25.09 0.06
CA SER A 325 -3.04 -25.96 0.59
C SER A 325 -1.95 -26.31 -0.43
N MET A 326 -2.29 -26.31 -1.72
CA MET A 326 -1.38 -26.66 -2.80
C MET A 326 -0.66 -25.44 -3.39
N ALA A 327 -1.14 -24.22 -3.14
CA ALA A 327 -0.66 -23.00 -3.80
C ALA A 327 0.85 -22.79 -3.65
N ASN A 328 1.40 -23.04 -2.45
CA ASN A 328 2.84 -22.89 -2.19
C ASN A 328 3.66 -23.94 -2.94
N ASP A 329 3.25 -25.22 -2.87
CA ASP A 329 3.92 -26.30 -3.59
C ASP A 329 3.90 -26.05 -5.10
N TRP A 330 2.77 -25.58 -5.64
CA TRP A 330 2.62 -25.26 -7.05
C TRP A 330 3.51 -24.09 -7.49
N ALA A 331 3.61 -23.06 -6.65
CA ALA A 331 4.50 -21.91 -6.89
C ALA A 331 5.98 -22.31 -6.84
N GLU A 332 6.35 -23.30 -6.02
CA GLU A 332 7.72 -23.77 -5.92
C GLU A 332 8.13 -24.73 -7.05
N LEU A 333 7.16 -25.44 -7.63
CA LEU A 333 7.37 -26.48 -8.63
C LEU A 333 8.32 -26.07 -9.78
N PRO A 334 8.19 -24.88 -10.40
CA PRO A 334 9.06 -24.52 -11.53
C PRO A 334 10.53 -24.38 -11.17
N PHE A 335 10.85 -24.08 -9.90
CA PHE A 335 12.23 -23.94 -9.43
C PHE A 335 12.89 -25.30 -9.17
N ARG A 336 12.09 -26.36 -8.99
CA ARG A 336 12.58 -27.72 -8.74
C ARG A 336 12.51 -28.63 -9.96
N ILE A 337 11.98 -28.14 -11.07
CA ILE A 337 11.98 -28.89 -12.33
C ILE A 337 13.36 -28.77 -12.98
N ASP A 338 14.08 -29.88 -13.07
CA ASP A 338 15.35 -29.96 -13.77
C ASP A 338 15.21 -29.79 -15.30
N ASN A 339 14.00 -29.96 -15.83
CA ASN A 339 13.73 -29.92 -17.27
C ASN A 339 13.03 -28.63 -17.70
N PRO A 340 13.74 -27.66 -18.32
CA PRO A 340 13.18 -26.37 -18.71
C PRO A 340 12.11 -26.47 -19.81
N LYS A 341 11.86 -27.65 -20.39
CA LYS A 341 10.88 -27.83 -21.49
C LYS A 341 9.43 -27.92 -21.04
N VAL A 342 9.17 -28.16 -19.75
CA VAL A 342 7.80 -28.18 -19.21
C VAL A 342 7.50 -26.83 -18.60
N LYS A 343 6.53 -26.14 -19.18
CA LYS A 343 5.99 -24.90 -18.63
C LYS A 343 4.93 -25.22 -17.58
N ILE A 344 4.99 -24.53 -16.46
CA ILE A 344 3.98 -24.64 -15.41
C ILE A 344 3.00 -23.49 -15.58
N ALA A 345 1.71 -23.79 -15.53
CA ALA A 345 0.66 -22.80 -15.74
C ALA A 345 -0.48 -22.99 -14.74
N THR A 346 -1.24 -21.92 -14.53
CA THR A 346 -2.40 -21.89 -13.65
C THR A 346 -3.55 -21.22 -14.39
N VAL A 347 -4.77 -21.75 -14.23
CA VAL A 347 -6.01 -21.11 -14.69
C VAL A 347 -6.92 -20.94 -13.48
N ASP A 348 -7.29 -19.69 -13.18
CA ASP A 348 -8.31 -19.40 -12.16
C ASP A 348 -9.69 -19.50 -12.79
N CYS A 349 -10.41 -20.57 -12.45
CA CYS A 349 -11.74 -20.86 -12.98
C CYS A 349 -12.83 -19.95 -12.41
N SER A 350 -12.57 -19.21 -11.33
CA SER A 350 -13.53 -18.23 -10.81
C SER A 350 -13.69 -17.00 -11.68
N VAL A 351 -12.77 -16.79 -12.63
CA VAL A 351 -12.81 -15.68 -13.59
C VAL A 351 -12.70 -16.17 -15.04
N ASN A 352 -12.51 -17.48 -15.25
CA ASN A 352 -12.44 -18.13 -16.56
C ASN A 352 -13.40 -19.33 -16.63
N GLU A 353 -14.64 -19.15 -16.16
CA GLU A 353 -15.65 -20.22 -16.06
C GLU A 353 -15.82 -20.96 -17.39
N VAL A 354 -16.03 -20.22 -18.48
CA VAL A 354 -16.22 -20.79 -19.84
C VAL A 354 -15.03 -21.64 -20.29
N LEU A 355 -13.80 -21.18 -20.02
CA LEU A 355 -12.60 -21.96 -20.36
C LEU A 355 -12.56 -23.27 -19.56
N CYS A 356 -12.86 -23.21 -18.27
CA CYS A 356 -12.82 -24.39 -17.40
C CYS A 356 -13.94 -25.39 -17.73
N ASP A 357 -15.11 -24.92 -18.14
CA ASP A 357 -16.19 -25.77 -18.66
C ASP A 357 -15.76 -26.47 -19.96
N VAL A 358 -15.16 -25.73 -20.89
CA VAL A 358 -14.65 -26.29 -22.17
C VAL A 358 -13.54 -27.31 -21.94
N GLU A 359 -12.65 -27.06 -20.98
CA GLU A 359 -11.60 -27.99 -20.58
C GLU A 359 -12.10 -29.09 -19.61
N GLN A 360 -13.41 -29.16 -19.35
CA GLN A 360 -14.08 -30.20 -18.55
C GLN A 360 -13.51 -30.33 -17.13
N VAL A 361 -13.33 -29.19 -16.46
CA VAL A 361 -12.84 -29.16 -15.07
C VAL A 361 -14.01 -29.29 -14.11
N ASP A 362 -14.28 -30.52 -13.67
CA ASP A 362 -15.43 -30.83 -12.81
C ASP A 362 -15.17 -30.61 -11.30
N ALA A 363 -13.91 -30.46 -10.88
CA ALA A 363 -13.52 -30.30 -9.48
C ALA A 363 -12.24 -29.47 -9.35
N TYR A 364 -11.96 -29.00 -8.12
CA TYR A 364 -10.77 -28.20 -7.84
C TYR A 364 -10.00 -28.70 -6.60
N PRO A 365 -8.65 -28.73 -6.66
CA PRO A 365 -7.82 -28.46 -7.84
C PRO A 365 -7.78 -29.66 -8.79
N THR A 366 -7.71 -29.37 -10.10
CA THR A 366 -7.48 -30.34 -11.17
C THR A 366 -6.23 -29.97 -11.93
N ILE A 367 -5.43 -30.97 -12.33
CA ILE A 367 -4.15 -30.75 -12.99
C ILE A 367 -4.09 -31.58 -14.27
N TYR A 368 -3.89 -30.89 -15.39
CA TYR A 368 -3.80 -31.51 -16.70
C TYR A 368 -2.42 -31.30 -17.31
N LEU A 369 -1.91 -32.32 -17.98
CA LEU A 369 -0.69 -32.23 -18.80
C LEU A 369 -1.10 -32.07 -20.26
N TYR A 370 -0.53 -31.08 -20.93
CA TYR A 370 -0.72 -30.81 -22.35
C TYR A 370 0.58 -30.96 -23.12
N PHE A 371 0.48 -31.39 -24.38
CA PHE A 371 1.55 -31.31 -25.36
C PHE A 371 1.02 -30.84 -26.70
N LYS A 372 1.57 -29.71 -27.18
CA LYS A 372 1.19 -29.09 -28.46
C LYS A 372 -0.34 -28.99 -28.65
N GLY A 373 -1.03 -28.50 -27.62
CA GLY A 373 -2.48 -28.29 -27.62
C GLY A 373 -3.32 -29.50 -27.19
N ASN A 374 -2.75 -30.70 -27.17
CA ASN A 374 -3.48 -31.92 -26.82
C ASN A 374 -3.37 -32.20 -25.32
N ARG A 375 -4.51 -32.45 -24.65
CA ARG A 375 -4.56 -32.93 -23.27
C ARG A 375 -4.10 -34.38 -23.23
N LEU A 376 -2.91 -34.62 -22.67
CA LEU A 376 -2.31 -35.96 -22.54
C LEU A 376 -2.93 -36.78 -21.40
N GLY A 377 -3.45 -36.09 -20.37
CA GLY A 377 -4.14 -36.76 -19.27
C GLY A 377 -4.21 -35.91 -17.99
N GLU A 378 -4.92 -36.47 -17.02
CA GLU A 378 -5.09 -35.90 -15.68
C GLU A 378 -4.11 -36.47 -14.68
N TYR A 379 -3.53 -35.57 -13.88
CA TYR A 379 -2.71 -35.93 -12.75
C TYR A 379 -3.59 -36.19 -11.52
N ASN A 380 -3.67 -37.46 -11.13
CA ASN A 380 -4.47 -37.94 -10.00
C ASN A 380 -3.61 -38.31 -8.76
N GLY A 381 -2.34 -37.88 -8.72
CA GLY A 381 -1.40 -38.23 -7.65
C GLY A 381 -1.45 -37.28 -6.45
N SER A 382 -0.53 -37.48 -5.51
CA SER A 382 -0.33 -36.58 -4.36
C SER A 382 0.00 -35.16 -4.83
N ARG A 383 -0.57 -34.15 -4.18
CA ARG A 383 -0.42 -32.73 -4.55
C ARG A 383 0.89 -32.09 -4.09
N THR A 384 1.88 -32.90 -3.70
CA THR A 384 3.19 -32.44 -3.23
C THR A 384 4.15 -32.23 -4.39
N VAL A 385 5.08 -31.30 -4.23
CA VAL A 385 6.13 -30.99 -5.23
C VAL A 385 6.82 -32.27 -5.72
N ASP A 386 7.31 -33.11 -4.81
CA ASP A 386 8.07 -34.32 -5.17
C ASP A 386 7.26 -35.33 -5.98
N ALA A 387 5.96 -35.48 -5.68
CA ALA A 387 5.10 -36.41 -6.38
C ALA A 387 4.80 -35.93 -7.82
N ILE A 388 4.63 -34.63 -8.01
CA ILE A 388 4.43 -34.01 -9.32
C ILE A 388 5.73 -34.07 -10.14
N LEU A 389 6.89 -33.78 -9.54
CA LEU A 389 8.19 -33.91 -10.19
C LEU A 389 8.46 -35.35 -10.66
N LYS A 390 8.16 -36.34 -9.81
CA LYS A 390 8.28 -37.76 -10.16
C LYS A 390 7.39 -38.13 -11.35
N TYR A 391 6.17 -37.59 -11.41
CA TYR A 391 5.27 -37.75 -12.54
C TYR A 391 5.86 -37.13 -13.81
N LEU A 392 6.23 -35.85 -13.78
CA LEU A 392 6.82 -35.16 -14.94
C LEU A 392 8.07 -35.89 -15.48
N ASN A 393 8.96 -36.33 -14.58
CA ASN A 393 10.15 -37.08 -14.96
C ASN A 393 9.86 -38.42 -15.65
N LYS A 394 8.75 -39.08 -15.29
CA LYS A 394 8.30 -40.31 -15.97
C LYS A 394 7.75 -39.99 -17.36
N PHE A 395 6.89 -38.99 -17.48
CA PHE A 395 6.22 -38.64 -18.75
C PHE A 395 7.19 -38.06 -19.78
N VAL A 396 8.14 -37.22 -19.39
CA VAL A 396 9.10 -36.62 -20.34
C VAL A 396 10.17 -37.63 -20.80
N LYS A 397 10.48 -38.65 -20.00
CA LYS A 397 11.31 -39.77 -20.46
C LYS A 397 10.61 -40.63 -21.53
N ILE A 398 9.27 -40.70 -21.50
CA ILE A 398 8.47 -41.40 -22.50
C ILE A 398 8.46 -40.62 -23.82
N GLY A 399 8.24 -39.30 -23.79
CA GLY A 399 8.25 -38.46 -25.01
C GLY A 399 9.59 -38.42 -25.76
N LYS A 400 10.73 -38.73 -25.11
CA LYS A 400 12.02 -38.90 -25.80
C LYS A 400 12.10 -40.16 -26.65
N LYS A 401 11.28 -41.18 -26.39
CA LYS A 401 11.23 -42.42 -27.19
C LYS A 401 10.36 -42.30 -28.44
N ASP A 402 9.42 -41.35 -28.45
CA ASP A 402 8.47 -41.16 -29.55
C ASP A 402 8.94 -40.07 -30.55
N GLU A 403 10.07 -39.41 -30.29
CA GLU A 403 10.76 -38.45 -31.18
C GLU A 403 12.03 -39.05 -31.85
N LEU A 404 12.29 -40.34 -31.68
CA LEU A 404 13.35 -41.14 -32.33
C LEU A 404 12.69 -42.23 -33.19
#